data_AF-A0A1T5IKH6-F1
#
_entry.id   AF-A0A1T5IKH6-F1
#
_cell.length_a   1.000
_cell.length_b   1.000
_cell.length_c   1.000
_cell.angle_alpha   90.00
_cell.angle_beta   90.00
_cell.angle_gamma   90.00
#
_symmetry.space_group_name_H-M   'P 1'
#
loop_
_entity.id
_entity.type
_entity.pdbx_description
1 polymer ?
#
loop_
_entity_poly.entity_id
_entity_poly.type
_entity_poly.pdbx_seq_one_letter_code
_entity_poly.pdbx_strand_id
1 'polypeptide(L)'
;MDTLAEIRVALDAASQRIDSGQVRPDTRRFLDELWAHVYDTAPVDLQPYVWSRLADFGDLLGMPVTQQATQRLPPSSHYRL
;
A
#
# COMPACT_ATOMS: atom_id res chain seq x y z
N MET A 1 10.03 18.62 2.75
CA MET A 1 9.37 17.56 3.53
C MET A 1 9.91 16.24 3.01
N ASP A 2 10.29 15.32 3.90
CA ASP A 2 10.95 14.07 3.54
C ASP A 2 9.87 13.04 3.14
N THR A 3 9.70 12.81 1.85
CA THR A 3 8.63 11.96 1.28
C THR A 3 8.65 10.54 1.86
N LEU A 4 9.84 10.03 2.22
CA LEU A 4 9.97 8.74 2.89
C LEU A 4 9.39 8.79 4.32
N ALA A 5 9.69 9.83 5.09
CA ALA A 5 9.13 10.00 6.43
C ALA A 5 7.59 10.06 6.39
N GLU A 6 7.01 10.78 5.42
CA GLU A 6 5.56 10.88 5.26
C GLU A 6 4.92 9.53 4.91
N ILE A 7 5.51 8.78 3.96
CA ILE A 7 5.07 7.43 3.61
C ILE A 7 5.15 6.49 4.83
N ARG A 8 6.22 6.57 5.62
CA ARG A 8 6.37 5.73 6.82
C ARG A 8 5.31 6.03 7.86
N VAL A 9 5.03 7.31 8.11
CA VAL A 9 3.96 7.74 9.04
C VAL A 9 2.60 7.23 8.57
N ALA A 10 2.29 7.36 7.27
CA ALA A 10 1.02 6.88 6.72
C ALA A 10 0.86 5.36 6.82
N LEU A 11 1.92 4.59 6.52
CA LEU A 11 1.91 3.13 6.66
C LEU A 11 1.78 2.69 8.12
N ASP A 12 2.45 3.38 9.06
CA ASP A 12 2.36 3.08 10.48
C ASP A 12 0.95 3.33 11.04
N ALA A 13 0.35 4.48 10.68
CA ALA A 13 -1.02 4.80 11.04
C ALA A 13 -2.02 3.79 10.45
N ALA A 14 -1.78 3.31 9.22
CA ALA A 14 -2.58 2.25 8.62
C ALA A 14 -2.48 0.93 9.39
N SER A 15 -1.27 0.54 9.79
CA SER A 15 -1.04 -0.66 10.61
C SER A 15 -1.80 -0.60 11.93
N GLN A 16 -1.78 0.54 12.64
CA GLN A 16 -2.50 0.72 13.90
C GLN A 16 -4.03 0.63 13.73
N ARG A 17 -4.57 1.14 12.62
CA ARG A 17 -6.01 1.03 12.31
C ARG A 17 -6.44 -0.40 12.02
N ILE A 18 -5.61 -1.15 11.31
CA ILE A 18 -5.85 -2.58 11.02
C ILE A 18 -5.85 -3.37 12.33
N ASP A 19 -4.85 -3.18 13.18
CA ASP A 19 -4.69 -3.86 14.47
C ASP A 19 -5.87 -3.57 15.43
N SER A 20 -6.30 -2.31 15.50
CA SER A 20 -7.46 -1.90 16.29
C SER A 20 -8.83 -2.30 15.71
N GLY A 21 -8.85 -2.95 14.53
CA GLY A 21 -10.09 -3.43 13.89
C GLY A 21 -11.01 -2.34 13.35
N GLN A 22 -10.55 -1.08 13.29
CA GLN A 22 -11.34 0.09 12.87
C GLN A 22 -11.68 0.10 11.36
N VAL A 23 -11.15 -0.86 10.61
CA VAL A 23 -11.22 -0.91 9.15
C VAL A 23 -12.46 -1.69 8.63
N ARG A 24 -13.15 -2.44 9.49
CA ARG A 24 -14.02 -3.57 9.09
C ARG A 24 -15.37 -3.32 8.37
N PRO A 25 -16.00 -2.13 8.26
CA PRO A 25 -17.08 -1.99 7.28
C PRO A 25 -16.55 -1.71 5.86
N ASP A 26 -15.39 -1.06 5.72
CA ASP A 26 -14.92 -0.46 4.46
C ASP A 26 -13.47 -0.85 4.11
N THR A 27 -13.08 -2.08 4.46
CA THR A 27 -11.71 -2.57 4.33
C THR A 27 -11.12 -2.40 2.93
N ARG A 28 -11.95 -2.55 1.89
CA ARG A 28 -11.50 -2.41 0.50
C ARG A 28 -11.23 -0.96 0.14
N ARG A 29 -12.15 -0.07 0.50
CA ARG A 29 -12.02 1.38 0.29
C ARG A 29 -10.81 1.93 1.04
N PHE A 30 -10.60 1.48 2.28
CA PHE A 30 -9.44 1.85 3.08
C PHE A 30 -8.12 1.47 2.38
N LEU A 31 -8.01 0.24 1.88
CA LEU A 31 -6.81 -0.17 1.14
C LEU A 31 -6.64 0.65 -0.14
N ASP A 32 -7.71 0.90 -0.90
CA ASP A 32 -7.62 1.71 -2.14
C ASP A 32 -7.16 3.14 -1.90
N GLU A 33 -7.71 3.80 -0.88
CA GLU A 33 -7.31 5.15 -0.46
C GLU A 33 -5.85 5.16 0.01
N LEU A 34 -5.45 4.16 0.80
CA LEU A 34 -4.06 4.01 1.26
C LEU A 34 -3.11 3.82 0.08
N TRP A 35 -3.46 2.95 -0.86
CA TRP A 35 -2.69 2.75 -2.09
C TRP A 35 -2.54 4.06 -2.89
N ALA A 36 -3.62 4.79 -3.13
CA ALA A 36 -3.55 6.06 -3.84
C ALA A 36 -2.71 7.10 -3.08
N HIS A 37 -2.77 7.10 -1.76
CA HIS A 37 -2.05 8.06 -0.95
C HIS A 37 -0.54 7.78 -0.88
N VAL A 38 -0.13 6.52 -0.67
CA VAL A 38 1.30 6.20 -0.47
C VAL A 38 2.01 5.67 -1.71
N TYR A 39 1.32 5.01 -2.64
CA TYR A 39 1.97 4.44 -3.83
C TYR A 39 2.09 5.45 -4.97
N ASP A 40 1.03 6.26 -5.19
CA ASP A 40 1.01 7.28 -6.26
C ASP A 40 1.98 8.44 -5.98
N THR A 41 2.18 8.75 -4.68
CA THR A 41 3.10 9.81 -4.23
C THR A 41 4.52 9.31 -3.98
N ALA A 42 4.74 7.99 -3.97
CA ALA A 42 6.05 7.41 -3.71
C ALA A 42 7.00 7.59 -4.91
N PRO A 43 8.24 8.05 -4.67
CA PRO A 43 9.28 7.99 -5.68
C PRO A 43 9.52 6.53 -6.08
N VAL A 44 9.92 6.32 -7.33
CA VAL A 44 10.05 4.98 -7.96
C VAL A 44 10.93 4.05 -7.12
N ASP A 45 12.00 4.55 -6.52
CA ASP A 45 12.91 3.77 -5.67
C ASP A 45 12.25 3.21 -4.40
N LEU A 46 11.17 3.85 -3.92
CA LEU A 46 10.42 3.43 -2.73
C LEU A 46 9.18 2.59 -3.06
N GLN A 47 8.72 2.58 -4.32
CA GLN A 47 7.56 1.80 -4.73
C GLN A 47 7.67 0.30 -4.39
N PRO A 48 8.82 -0.40 -4.51
CA PRO A 48 8.93 -1.80 -4.11
C PRO A 48 8.65 -2.01 -2.61
N TYR A 49 9.16 -1.11 -1.77
CA TYR A 49 8.95 -1.15 -0.32
C TYR A 49 7.48 -0.88 0.02
N VAL A 50 6.90 0.17 -0.57
CA VAL A 50 5.49 0.54 -0.34
C VAL A 50 4.56 -0.58 -0.81
N TRP A 51 4.79 -1.14 -1.99
CA TRP A 51 4.04 -2.28 -2.53
C TRP A 51 4.03 -3.46 -1.56
N SER A 52 5.20 -3.84 -1.03
CA SER A 52 5.32 -4.98 -0.11
C SER A 52 4.52 -4.76 1.18
N ARG A 53 4.51 -3.54 1.73
CA ARG A 53 3.75 -3.24 2.95
C ARG A 53 2.24 -3.22 2.69
N LEU A 54 1.81 -2.70 1.54
CA LEU A 54 0.39 -2.71 1.17
C LEU A 54 -0.13 -4.12 0.86
N ALA A 55 0.71 -4.97 0.29
CA ALA A 55 0.39 -6.38 0.07
C ALA A 55 0.20 -7.14 1.39
N ASP A 56 1.08 -6.91 2.37
CA ASP A 56 0.98 -7.45 3.73
C ASP A 56 -0.32 -7.03 4.43
N PHE A 57 -0.69 -5.74 4.33
CA PHE A 57 -1.99 -5.27 4.83
C PHE A 57 -3.19 -5.93 4.14
N GLY A 58 -3.10 -6.18 2.83
CA GLY A 58 -4.12 -6.93 2.11
C GLY A 58 -4.30 -8.35 2.67
N ASP A 59 -3.21 -9.06 2.93
CA ASP A 59 -3.23 -10.40 3.50
C ASP A 59 -3.85 -10.43 4.91
N LEU A 60 -3.41 -9.52 5.80
CA LEU A 60 -3.96 -9.36 7.16
C LEU A 60 -5.47 -9.09 7.17
N LEU A 61 -5.96 -8.43 6.12
CA LEU A 61 -7.36 -8.06 5.96
C LEU A 61 -8.18 -9.12 5.20
N GLY A 62 -7.57 -10.26 4.82
CA GLY A 62 -8.22 -11.30 4.03
C GLY A 62 -8.54 -10.87 2.59
N MET A 63 -7.89 -9.81 2.12
CA MET A 63 -7.97 -9.29 0.76
C MET A 63 -6.62 -9.46 0.08
N PRO A 64 -6.29 -10.70 -0.36
CA PRO A 64 -5.09 -10.92 -1.15
C PRO A 64 -5.12 -9.97 -2.34
N VAL A 65 -3.95 -9.48 -2.72
CA VAL A 65 -3.74 -8.52 -3.80
C VAL A 65 -4.37 -9.03 -5.09
N THR A 66 -5.66 -8.74 -5.27
CA THR A 66 -6.50 -9.31 -6.32
C THR A 66 -7.18 -8.16 -7.05
N GLN A 67 -6.82 -8.06 -8.34
CA GLN A 67 -7.38 -7.22 -9.39
C GLN A 67 -6.99 -5.73 -9.43
N GLN A 68 -6.79 -5.02 -8.30
CA GLN A 68 -6.42 -3.59 -8.37
C GLN A 68 -4.91 -3.32 -8.48
N ALA A 69 -4.07 -4.06 -7.76
CA ALA A 69 -2.62 -4.00 -8.01
C ALA A 69 -2.22 -4.69 -9.33
N THR A 70 -3.10 -5.46 -9.97
CA THR A 70 -2.83 -5.99 -11.31
C THR A 70 -2.86 -4.90 -12.39
N GLN A 71 -3.55 -3.77 -12.14
CA GLN A 71 -3.46 -2.57 -12.98
C GLN A 71 -2.25 -1.69 -12.61
N ARG A 72 -1.84 -1.70 -11.34
CA ARG A 72 -0.60 -1.06 -10.84
C ARG A 72 0.51 -2.11 -10.74
N LEU A 73 1.04 -2.51 -11.89
CA LEU A 73 2.13 -3.50 -12.01
C LEU A 73 3.15 -3.35 -10.87
N PRO A 74 3.59 -4.45 -10.22
CA PRO A 74 4.73 -4.37 -9.33
C PRO A 74 5.90 -3.73 -10.10
N PRO A 75 6.82 -3.00 -9.44
CA PRO A 75 7.90 -2.26 -10.10
C PRO A 75 8.90 -3.10 -10.92
N SER A 76 8.61 -4.36 -11.21
CA SER A 76 9.44 -5.32 -11.94
C SER A 76 9.27 -5.31 -13.47
N SER A 77 8.55 -4.37 -14.09
CA SER A 77 8.44 -4.30 -15.57
C SER A 77 9.20 -3.15 -16.24
N HIS A 78 10.10 -2.46 -15.53
CA HIS A 78 11.02 -1.49 -16.14
C HIS A 78 12.42 -2.04 -16.49
N TYR A 79 12.73 -3.29 -16.17
CA TYR A 79 13.91 -3.96 -16.74
C TYR A 79 13.51 -4.66 -18.04
N ARG A 80 13.52 -3.90 -19.15
CA ARG A 80 13.70 -4.49 -20.48
C ARG A 80 15.17 -4.90 -20.61
N LEU A 81 15.43 -6.20 -20.75
CA LEU A 81 16.57 -6.71 -21.49
C LEU A 81 16.14 -6.94 -22.94
#